data_AF-A0A6H1UEP8-F1
#
_entry.id   AF-A0A6H1UEP8-F1
#
_cell.length_a   1.000
_cell.length_b   1.000
_cell.length_c   1.000
_cell.angle_alpha   90.00
_cell.angle_beta   90.00
_cell.angle_gamma   90.00
#
_symmetry.space_group_name_H-M   'P 1'
#
loop_
_entity.id
_entity.type
_entity.pdbx_description
1 polymer ?
#
loop_
_entity_poly.entity_id
_entity_poly.type
_entity_poly.pdbx_seq_one_letter_code
_entity_poly.pdbx_strand_id
1 'polypeptide(L)'
;MITKVKPDNGAREGRYLALAIAIILAIGALALPHHQSGSNLSKLSSNQIAVEQLPKTQLPPLRELNIANEELQFYQQDEQRWPTVAELTDEFIAPFSDQQWQWQQPQHGIYLGHNGQWSLLLDAVQQQIWLRPSVHAPFVAPLDHYLEGQWQHVLFNLGNDLGDTH
;
A
#
# COMPACT_ATOMS: atom_id res chain seq x y z
N MET A 1 -32.53 -24.20 -62.11
CA MET A 1 -31.68 -23.00 -62.03
C MET A 1 -30.90 -23.06 -60.73
N ILE A 2 -29.57 -23.00 -60.76
CA ILE A 2 -28.72 -23.08 -59.55
C ILE A 2 -28.09 -21.72 -59.37
N THR A 3 -28.49 -20.98 -58.33
CA THR A 3 -27.93 -19.67 -58.00
C THR A 3 -26.69 -19.84 -57.15
N LYS A 4 -25.54 -19.48 -57.72
CA LYS A 4 -24.24 -19.47 -57.06
C LYS A 4 -24.20 -18.31 -56.06
N VAL A 5 -24.52 -18.59 -54.80
CA VAL A 5 -24.36 -17.63 -53.69
C VAL A 5 -22.86 -17.43 -53.44
N LYS A 6 -22.41 -16.18 -53.57
CA LYS A 6 -21.03 -15.77 -53.29
C LYS A 6 -20.84 -15.84 -51.77
N PRO A 7 -19.82 -16.54 -51.25
CA PRO A 7 -19.59 -16.56 -49.81
C PRO A 7 -19.27 -15.14 -49.36
N ASP A 8 -20.00 -14.65 -48.38
CA ASP A 8 -19.78 -13.34 -47.81
C ASP A 8 -18.43 -13.33 -47.08
N ASN A 9 -17.65 -12.30 -47.31
CA ASN A 9 -16.22 -12.27 -47.03
C ASN A 9 -15.97 -12.02 -45.53
N GLY A 10 -15.95 -13.07 -44.70
CA GLY A 10 -15.48 -13.00 -43.29
C GLY A 10 -14.05 -12.46 -43.14
N ALA A 11 -13.27 -12.47 -44.22
CA ALA A 11 -11.94 -11.85 -44.28
C ALA A 11 -11.95 -10.32 -44.19
N ARG A 12 -13.08 -9.64 -44.46
CA ARG A 12 -13.22 -8.18 -44.31
C ARG A 12 -13.51 -7.79 -42.88
N GLU A 13 -14.35 -8.55 -42.19
CA GLU A 13 -14.71 -8.32 -40.78
C GLU A 13 -13.49 -8.50 -39.86
N GLY A 14 -12.69 -9.56 -40.09
CA GLY A 14 -11.44 -9.78 -39.35
C GLY A 14 -10.40 -8.66 -39.50
N ARG A 15 -10.41 -7.94 -40.64
CA ARG A 15 -9.49 -6.80 -40.85
C ARG A 15 -9.85 -5.61 -39.98
N TYR A 16 -11.15 -5.35 -39.77
CA TYR A 16 -11.58 -4.27 -38.89
C TYR A 16 -11.23 -4.58 -37.43
N LEU A 17 -11.37 -5.84 -37.00
CA LEU A 17 -10.96 -6.27 -35.67
C LEU A 17 -9.44 -6.17 -35.48
N ALA A 18 -8.65 -6.65 -36.44
CA ALA A 18 -7.19 -6.54 -36.41
C ALA A 18 -6.73 -5.07 -36.39
N LEU A 19 -7.41 -4.19 -37.14
CA LEU A 19 -7.15 -2.75 -37.14
C LEU A 19 -7.45 -2.13 -35.76
N ALA A 20 -8.57 -2.48 -35.13
CA ALA A 20 -8.93 -1.99 -33.80
C ALA A 20 -7.89 -2.40 -32.74
N ILE A 21 -7.46 -3.67 -32.75
CA ILE A 21 -6.41 -4.18 -31.87
C ILE A 21 -5.10 -3.43 -32.11
N ALA A 22 -4.70 -3.24 -33.38
CA ALA A 22 -3.48 -2.51 -33.72
C ALA A 22 -3.52 -1.05 -33.23
N ILE A 23 -4.68 -0.38 -33.30
CA ILE A 23 -4.85 0.99 -32.80
C ILE A 23 -4.72 1.04 -31.27
N ILE A 24 -5.36 0.12 -30.55
CA ILE A 24 -5.25 0.05 -29.08
C ILE A 24 -3.79 -0.20 -28.66
N LEU A 25 -3.11 -1.13 -29.32
CA LEU A 25 -1.71 -1.44 -29.06
C LEU A 25 -0.79 -0.26 -29.40
N ALA A 26 -1.05 0.47 -30.49
CA ALA A 26 -0.29 1.66 -30.84
C ALA A 26 -0.48 2.78 -29.81
N ILE A 27 -1.73 3.04 -29.37
CA ILE A 27 -2.02 4.02 -28.33
C ILE A 27 -1.33 3.62 -27.02
N GLY A 28 -1.40 2.35 -26.62
CA GLY A 28 -0.69 1.83 -25.46
C GLY A 28 0.83 1.98 -25.57
N ALA A 29 1.41 1.65 -26.73
CA ALA A 29 2.84 1.76 -26.98
C ALA A 29 3.35 3.22 -27.01
N LEU A 30 2.54 4.18 -27.47
CA LEU A 30 2.86 5.61 -27.39
C LEU A 30 2.63 6.17 -25.98
N ALA A 31 1.61 5.70 -25.27
CA ALA A 31 1.30 6.18 -23.91
C ALA A 31 2.25 5.62 -22.84
N LEU A 32 2.77 4.40 -23.02
CA LEU A 32 3.69 3.74 -22.09
C LEU A 32 4.97 4.54 -21.79
N PRO A 33 5.74 5.06 -22.77
CA PRO A 33 6.94 5.86 -22.47
C PRO A 33 6.63 7.22 -21.83
N HIS A 34 5.42 7.77 -22.03
CA HIS A 34 4.98 8.99 -21.36
C HIS A 34 4.47 8.74 -19.93
N HIS A 35 4.04 7.51 -19.61
CA HIS A 35 3.71 7.04 -18.26
C HIS A 35 4.84 6.25 -17.58
N GLN A 36 6.01 6.13 -18.21
CA GLN A 36 7.25 5.95 -17.47
C GLN A 36 7.51 7.29 -16.80
N SER A 37 6.72 7.58 -15.75
CA SER A 37 7.09 8.51 -14.72
C SER A 37 8.53 8.19 -14.42
N GLY A 38 9.42 9.05 -14.90
CA GLY A 38 10.80 9.01 -14.48
C GLY A 38 10.73 8.85 -12.98
N SER A 39 11.48 7.89 -12.46
CA SER A 39 11.85 7.82 -11.07
C SER A 39 12.60 9.11 -10.71
N ASN A 40 11.90 10.24 -10.75
CA ASN A 40 12.05 11.27 -9.76
C ASN A 40 11.65 10.56 -8.47
N LEU A 41 12.63 9.83 -7.93
CA LEU A 41 12.98 9.90 -6.54
C LEU A 41 12.92 11.38 -6.16
N SER A 42 11.71 11.90 -6.00
CA SER A 42 11.45 13.08 -5.21
C SER A 42 12.16 12.75 -3.92
N LYS A 43 13.26 13.48 -3.67
CA LYS A 43 14.18 13.23 -2.56
C LYS A 43 13.35 12.87 -1.34
N LEU A 44 13.25 11.58 -1.07
CA LEU A 44 12.66 11.09 0.17
C LEU A 44 13.42 11.85 1.24
N SER A 45 12.70 12.54 2.12
CA SER A 45 13.35 13.12 3.29
C SER A 45 14.13 12.00 3.98
N SER A 46 15.26 12.31 4.65
CA SER A 46 16.19 11.30 5.18
C SER A 46 15.52 10.25 6.11
N ASN A 47 14.28 10.50 6.53
CA ASN A 47 13.49 9.70 7.45
C ASN A 47 12.27 9.04 6.77
N GLN A 48 12.15 9.07 5.44
CA GLN A 48 11.10 8.39 4.69
C GLN A 48 11.69 7.25 3.87
N ILE A 49 10.99 6.11 3.87
CA ILE A 49 11.35 4.97 3.05
C ILE A 49 10.14 4.54 2.22
N ALA A 50 10.36 4.43 0.91
CA ALA A 50 9.35 3.86 0.03
C ALA A 50 9.22 2.37 0.36
N VAL A 51 8.00 1.85 0.41
CA VAL A 51 7.77 0.42 0.67
C VAL A 51 8.57 -0.46 -0.33
N GLU A 52 8.74 0.01 -1.57
CA GLU A 52 9.46 -0.68 -2.65
C GLU A 52 10.98 -0.83 -2.40
N GLN A 53 11.54 -0.01 -1.50
CA GLN A 53 12.96 -0.03 -1.14
C GLN A 53 13.25 -0.93 0.06
N LEU A 54 12.21 -1.49 0.71
CA LEU A 54 12.36 -2.35 1.87
C LEU A 54 12.71 -3.80 1.48
N PRO A 55 13.45 -4.53 2.34
CA PRO A 55 13.72 -5.93 2.14
C PRO A 55 12.41 -6.72 1.98
N LYS A 56 12.39 -7.67 1.03
CA LYS A 56 11.20 -8.50 0.73
C LYS A 56 10.62 -9.25 1.93
N THR A 57 11.43 -9.49 2.96
CA THR A 57 11.01 -10.13 4.21
C THR A 57 10.13 -9.24 5.10
N GLN A 58 10.11 -7.92 4.87
CA GLN A 58 9.35 -6.96 5.66
C GLN A 58 8.11 -6.42 4.95
N LEU A 59 8.03 -6.63 3.63
CA LEU A 59 6.87 -6.23 2.83
C LEU A 59 5.55 -6.88 3.29
N PRO A 60 5.50 -8.17 3.69
CA PRO A 60 4.24 -8.79 4.10
C PRO A 60 3.59 -8.12 5.32
N PRO A 61 4.25 -7.99 6.49
CA PRO A 61 3.61 -7.40 7.67
C PRO A 61 3.27 -5.92 7.48
N LEU A 62 4.07 -5.17 6.70
CA LEU A 62 3.74 -3.77 6.38
C LEU A 62 2.51 -3.65 5.50
N ARG A 63 2.35 -4.53 4.51
CA ARG A 63 1.17 -4.54 3.65
C ARG A 63 -0.08 -4.95 4.42
N GLU A 64 0.04 -5.96 5.28
CA GLU A 64 -1.03 -6.38 6.18
C GLU A 64 -1.40 -5.25 7.14
N LEU A 65 -0.43 -4.54 7.71
CA LEU A 65 -0.69 -3.40 8.59
C LEU A 65 -1.40 -2.24 7.88
N ASN A 66 -1.09 -2.01 6.59
CA ASN A 66 -1.81 -1.03 5.79
C ASN A 66 -3.28 -1.43 5.56
N ILE A 67 -3.53 -2.72 5.28
CA ILE A 67 -4.91 -3.24 5.14
C ILE A 67 -5.65 -3.14 6.47
N ALA A 68 -5.00 -3.56 7.56
CA ALA A 68 -5.56 -3.48 8.90
C ALA A 68 -5.88 -2.03 9.29
N ASN A 69 -5.06 -1.06 8.86
CA ASN A 69 -5.36 0.36 9.11
C ASN A 69 -6.70 0.78 8.50
N GLU A 70 -7.03 0.32 7.29
CA GLU A 70 -8.34 0.58 6.68
C GLU A 70 -9.47 -0.04 7.51
N GLU A 71 -9.28 -1.27 7.99
CA GLU A 71 -10.23 -1.98 8.85
C GLU A 71 -10.44 -1.28 10.20
N LEU A 72 -9.37 -0.77 10.81
CA LEU A 72 -9.46 0.02 12.05
C LEU A 72 -10.25 1.32 11.85
N GLN A 73 -10.18 1.96 10.67
CA GLN A 73 -11.03 3.11 10.38
C GLN A 73 -12.50 2.74 10.36
N PHE A 74 -12.84 1.60 9.74
CA PHE A 74 -14.22 1.10 9.74
C PHE A 74 -14.69 0.82 11.17
N TYR A 75 -13.85 0.18 11.97
CA TYR A 75 -14.14 -0.08 13.38
C TYR A 75 -14.41 1.22 14.16
N GLN A 76 -13.59 2.25 13.95
CA GLN A 76 -13.79 3.55 14.59
C GLN A 76 -15.07 4.23 14.11
N GLN A 77 -15.44 4.10 12.83
CA GLN A 77 -16.66 4.69 12.30
C GLN A 77 -17.90 4.03 12.90
N ASP A 78 -17.91 2.70 12.97
CA ASP A 78 -19.07 1.92 13.40
C ASP A 78 -19.23 1.91 14.92
N GLU A 79 -18.13 1.71 15.67
CA GLU A 79 -18.17 1.54 17.13
C GLU A 79 -17.77 2.80 17.91
N GLN A 80 -17.32 3.86 17.22
CA GLN A 80 -16.83 5.09 17.85
C GLN A 80 -15.68 4.87 18.85
N ARG A 81 -14.94 3.76 18.70
CA ARG A 81 -13.76 3.42 19.49
C ARG A 81 -12.71 2.70 18.65
N TRP A 82 -11.45 2.75 19.10
CA TRP A 82 -10.38 1.92 18.56
C TRP A 82 -10.36 0.55 19.24
N PRO A 83 -10.27 -0.56 18.49
CA PRO A 83 -10.21 -1.90 19.07
C PRO A 83 -8.88 -2.13 19.78
N THR A 84 -8.89 -3.02 20.75
CA THR A 84 -7.69 -3.46 21.46
C THR A 84 -6.92 -4.50 20.66
N VAL A 85 -5.62 -4.65 20.94
CA VAL A 85 -4.82 -5.73 20.32
C VAL A 85 -5.45 -7.11 20.57
N ALA A 86 -6.01 -7.34 21.76
CA ALA A 86 -6.65 -8.60 22.09
C ALA A 86 -7.88 -8.89 21.22
N GLU A 87 -8.73 -7.88 20.98
CA GLU A 87 -9.88 -7.98 20.07
C GLU A 87 -9.43 -8.26 18.64
N LEU A 88 -8.43 -7.52 18.15
CA LEU A 88 -7.88 -7.73 16.80
C LEU A 88 -7.28 -9.12 16.63
N THR A 89 -6.63 -9.65 17.66
CA THR A 89 -6.11 -11.03 17.65
C THR A 89 -7.24 -12.06 17.67
N ASP A 90 -8.30 -11.86 18.46
CA ASP A 90 -9.46 -12.77 18.54
C ASP A 90 -10.27 -12.78 17.24
N GLU A 91 -10.34 -11.63 16.56
CA GLU A 91 -10.96 -11.47 15.24
C GLU A 91 -10.06 -11.95 14.08
N PHE A 92 -8.87 -12.48 14.36
CA PHE A 92 -7.89 -12.97 13.38
C PHE A 92 -7.43 -11.90 12.36
N ILE A 93 -7.33 -10.64 12.80
CA ILE A 93 -6.86 -9.53 11.96
C ILE A 93 -5.33 -9.57 11.86
N ALA A 94 -4.80 -9.73 10.66
CA ALA A 94 -3.36 -9.62 10.41
C ALA A 94 -2.90 -8.15 10.48
N PRO A 95 -1.67 -7.84 10.92
CA PRO A 95 -0.64 -8.74 11.45
C PRO A 95 -0.80 -9.02 12.97
N PHE A 96 -1.90 -8.60 13.61
CA PHE A 96 -2.11 -8.74 15.06
C PHE A 96 -2.31 -10.18 15.53
N SER A 97 -2.78 -11.05 14.64
CA SER A 97 -2.93 -12.48 14.91
C SER A 97 -1.65 -13.31 14.70
N ASP A 98 -0.57 -12.72 14.17
CA ASP A 98 0.69 -13.43 13.90
C ASP A 98 1.52 -13.59 15.19
N GLN A 99 1.91 -14.82 15.49
CA GLN A 99 2.75 -15.18 16.65
C GLN A 99 4.17 -14.63 16.58
N GLN A 100 4.64 -14.25 15.40
CA GLN A 100 5.98 -13.66 15.23
C GLN A 100 6.09 -12.25 15.81
N TRP A 101 4.96 -11.57 16.00
CA TRP A 101 4.90 -10.20 16.46
C TRP A 101 4.29 -10.11 17.86
N GLN A 102 4.94 -9.32 18.71
CA GLN A 102 4.41 -8.93 20.00
C GLN A 102 3.81 -7.54 19.86
N TRP A 103 2.48 -7.49 19.86
CA TRP A 103 1.72 -6.26 19.70
C TRP A 103 1.28 -5.69 21.04
N GLN A 104 1.35 -4.38 21.16
CA GLN A 104 0.91 -3.61 22.33
C GLN A 104 0.18 -2.36 21.85
N GLN A 105 -0.77 -1.88 22.66
CA GLN A 105 -1.50 -0.65 22.41
C GLN A 105 -1.12 0.39 23.47
N PRO A 106 -0.04 1.17 23.26
CA PRO A 106 0.39 2.16 24.24
C PRO A 106 -0.62 3.29 24.42
N GLN A 107 -1.40 3.62 23.38
CA GLN A 107 -2.43 4.65 23.39
C GLN A 107 -3.58 4.28 22.45
N HIS A 108 -4.74 4.92 22.63
CA HIS A 108 -5.89 4.74 21.73
C HIS A 108 -5.50 5.09 20.29
N GLY A 109 -5.81 4.18 19.35
CA GLY A 109 -5.46 4.33 17.94
C GLY A 109 -3.97 4.16 17.62
N ILE A 110 -3.11 3.84 18.59
CA ILE A 110 -1.68 3.60 18.38
C ILE A 110 -1.34 2.16 18.71
N TYR A 111 -0.70 1.47 17.77
CA TYR A 111 -0.29 0.08 17.91
C TYR A 111 1.21 -0.07 17.67
N LEU A 112 1.90 -0.74 18.60
CA LEU A 112 3.34 -0.99 18.56
C LEU A 112 3.58 -2.49 18.49
N GLY A 113 4.22 -2.94 17.41
CA GLY A 113 4.59 -4.34 17.19
C GLY A 113 6.10 -4.50 17.19
N HIS A 114 6.61 -5.58 17.78
CA HIS A 114 8.02 -5.94 17.67
C HIS A 114 8.21 -7.45 17.46
N ASN A 115 9.20 -7.83 16.66
CA ASN A 115 9.50 -9.24 16.35
C ASN A 115 10.95 -9.64 16.68
N GLY A 116 11.61 -8.88 17.55
CA GLY A 116 13.00 -9.11 17.95
C GLY A 116 14.06 -8.60 16.98
N GLN A 117 13.67 -8.16 15.78
CA GLN A 117 14.58 -7.51 14.83
C GLN A 117 14.07 -6.11 14.42
N TRP A 118 12.75 -5.98 14.31
CA TRP A 118 12.08 -4.77 13.85
C TRP A 118 11.05 -4.32 14.87
N SER A 119 10.82 -3.02 14.88
CA SER A 119 9.70 -2.37 15.57
C SER A 119 8.84 -1.68 14.51
N LEU A 120 7.53 -1.92 14.57
CA LEU A 120 6.50 -1.31 13.74
C LEU A 120 5.58 -0.47 14.62
N LEU A 121 5.28 0.73 14.19
CA LEU A 121 4.29 1.59 14.83
C LEU A 121 3.23 1.93 13.81
N LEU A 122 1.98 1.63 14.13
CA LEU A 122 0.81 2.12 13.41
C LEU A 122 0.18 3.24 14.23
N ASP A 123 0.15 4.44 13.67
CA ASP A 123 -0.77 5.48 14.09
C ASP A 123 -2.01 5.41 13.20
N ALA A 124 -3.06 4.77 13.70
CA ALA A 124 -4.32 4.63 12.98
C ALA A 124 -5.08 5.96 12.92
N VAL A 125 -4.85 6.89 13.85
CA VAL A 125 -5.51 8.20 13.84
C VAL A 125 -5.01 9.04 12.66
N GLN A 126 -3.70 9.05 12.45
CA GLN A 126 -3.07 9.79 11.35
C GLN A 126 -2.86 8.96 10.08
N GLN A 127 -3.20 7.67 10.12
CA GLN A 127 -2.97 6.71 9.03
C GLN A 127 -1.50 6.62 8.61
N GLN A 128 -0.59 6.61 9.60
CA GLN A 128 0.84 6.57 9.38
C GLN A 128 1.44 5.27 9.90
N ILE A 129 2.38 4.72 9.14
CA ILE A 129 3.13 3.54 9.54
C ILE A 129 4.61 3.89 9.63
N TRP A 130 5.21 3.57 10.77
CA TRP A 130 6.61 3.80 11.04
C TRP A 130 7.34 2.49 11.28
N LEU A 131 8.56 2.42 10.79
CA LEU A 131 9.44 1.26 10.90
C LEU A 131 10.75 1.68 11.55
N ARG A 132 11.28 0.82 12.42
CA ARG A 132 12.64 0.95 12.94
C ARG A 132 13.34 -0.41 13.05
N PRO A 133 14.61 -0.53 12.62
CA PRO A 133 15.44 -1.71 12.93
C PRO A 133 15.83 -1.68 14.41
N SER A 134 15.00 -2.24 15.29
CA SER A 134 15.32 -2.41 16.69
C SER A 134 14.50 -3.52 17.34
N VAL A 135 15.12 -4.20 18.30
CA VAL A 135 14.52 -5.32 19.05
C VAL A 135 13.33 -4.85 19.91
N HIS A 136 13.42 -3.65 20.49
CA HIS A 136 12.41 -3.00 21.32
C HIS A 136 12.55 -1.48 21.20
N ALA A 137 11.84 -0.86 20.27
CA ALA A 137 11.74 0.60 20.26
C ALA A 137 10.75 1.04 21.35
N PRO A 138 11.11 1.98 22.23
CA PRO A 138 10.14 2.55 23.15
C PRO A 138 9.09 3.36 22.37
N PHE A 139 7.85 3.35 22.85
CA PHE A 139 6.86 4.33 22.47
C PHE A 139 7.28 5.71 23.02
N VAL A 140 7.29 6.75 22.18
CA VAL A 140 7.73 8.11 22.54
C VAL A 140 6.66 9.10 22.10
N ALA A 141 5.83 9.60 23.02
CA ALA A 141 4.91 10.69 22.71
C ALA A 141 5.56 12.07 22.99
N PRO A 142 5.24 13.12 22.21
CA PRO A 142 4.35 13.16 21.04
C PRO A 142 4.99 12.60 19.76
N LEU A 143 4.16 12.18 18.80
CA LEU A 143 4.58 11.44 17.59
C LEU A 143 5.59 12.21 16.70
N ASP A 144 5.67 13.52 16.89
CA ASP A 144 6.62 14.41 16.22
C ASP A 144 8.09 14.05 16.53
N HIS A 145 8.36 13.40 17.67
CA HIS A 145 9.71 12.98 18.08
C HIS A 145 10.19 11.68 17.41
N TYR A 146 9.34 10.97 16.66
CA TYR A 146 9.77 9.75 15.96
C TYR A 146 10.80 10.08 14.85
N LEU A 147 10.75 11.29 14.30
CA LEU A 147 11.75 11.80 13.35
C LEU A 147 13.16 11.89 13.94
N GLU A 148 13.30 11.97 15.26
CA GLU A 148 14.59 12.01 15.96
C GLU A 148 15.08 10.60 16.35
N GLY A 149 14.17 9.62 16.43
CA GLY A 149 14.40 8.29 17.00
C GLY A 149 14.85 7.18 16.03
N GLN A 150 15.42 7.53 14.87
CA GLN A 150 15.73 6.60 13.76
C GLN A 150 14.49 5.86 13.19
N TRP A 151 13.29 6.38 13.45
CA TRP A 151 12.10 5.84 12.81
C TRP A 151 12.00 6.32 11.38
N GLN A 152 11.56 5.42 10.52
CA GLN A 152 11.35 5.70 9.11
C GLN A 152 9.85 5.63 8.80
N HIS A 153 9.31 6.71 8.26
CA HIS A 153 7.93 6.73 7.78
C HIS A 153 7.83 5.92 6.49
N VAL A 154 6.93 4.95 6.46
CA VAL A 154 6.73 4.05 5.32
C VAL A 154 5.68 4.63 4.39
N LEU A 155 6.07 4.93 3.16
CA LEU A 155 5.18 5.43 2.13
C LEU A 155 4.74 4.29 1.20
N PHE A 156 3.44 4.01 1.17
CA PHE A 156 2.83 2.96 0.34
C PHE A 156 2.43 3.45 -1.07
N ASN A 157 2.29 4.76 -1.27
CA ASN A 157 1.91 5.34 -2.56
C ASN A 157 2.68 6.64 -2.84
N LEU A 158 3.76 6.56 -3.61
CA LEU A 158 4.50 7.75 -4.07
C LEU A 158 3.81 8.46 -5.26
N GLY A 159 2.66 7.95 -5.74
CA GLY A 159 2.00 8.41 -6.96
C GLY A 159 0.90 9.46 -6.79
N ASN A 160 0.39 9.70 -5.57
CA ASN A 160 -0.81 10.54 -5.37
C ASN A 160 -0.61 11.81 -4.55
N ASP A 161 0.57 12.05 -3.97
CA ASP A 161 0.81 13.19 -3.08
C ASP A 161 1.35 14.44 -3.82
N LEU A 162 0.88 14.66 -5.06
CA LEU A 162 1.16 15.87 -5.84
C LEU A 162 -0.13 16.62 -6.22
N GLY A 163 -1.18 16.44 -5.43
CA GLY A 163 -2.41 17.21 -5.55
C GLY A 163 -2.73 17.87 -4.21
N ASP A 164 -2.05 18.99 -3.92
CA ASP A 164 -2.66 20.20 -3.33
C ASP A 164 -1.58 21.16 -2.81
N THR A 165 -1.09 22.01 -3.71
CA THR A 165 -0.76 23.40 -3.34
C THR A 165 -1.35 24.30 -4.42
N HIS A 166 -2.51 24.89 -4.11
CA HIS A 166 -3.05 26.04 -4.82
C HIS A 166 -2.36 27.32 -4.35
#